data_AF-A0A7K0TMD9-F1
#
_entry.id   AF-A0A7K0TMD9-F1
#
_cell.length_a   1.000
_cell.length_b   1.000
_cell.length_c   1.000
_cell.angle_alpha   90.00
_cell.angle_beta   90.00
_cell.angle_gamma   90.00
#
_symmetry.space_group_name_H-M   'P 1'
#
loop_
_entity.id
_entity.type
_entity.pdbx_description
1 polymer ?
#
loop_
_entity_poly.entity_id
_entity_poly.type
_entity_poly.pdbx_seq_one_letter_code
_entity_poly.pdbx_strand_id
1 'polypeptide(L)' 'GGVESLIEHPGRMTHASAAGTPLEVPADLIRLSVGIESIADLIEDLEQAL' A
#
# COMPACT_ATOMS: atom_id res chain seq x y z
N GLY A 1 3.00 -8.07 -6.57
CA GLY A 1 1.89 -9.05 -6.57
C GLY A 1 2.46 -10.43 -6.42
N GLY A 2 3.06 -10.71 -5.25
CA GLY A 2 3.39 -12.07 -4.85
C GLY A 2 2.14 -12.82 -4.43
N VAL A 3 2.33 -13.98 -3.82
CA VAL A 3 1.23 -14.73 -3.18
C VAL A 3 0.81 -14.03 -1.88
N GLU A 4 1.78 -13.43 -1.20
CA GLU A 4 1.63 -12.64 0.00
C GLU A 4 1.18 -11.20 -0.27
N SER A 5 0.32 -10.70 0.62
CA SER A 5 -0.13 -9.32 0.65
C SER A 5 0.99 -8.38 1.09
N LEU A 6 1.07 -7.22 0.44
CA LEU A 6 2.03 -6.16 0.79
C LEU A 6 1.32 -4.81 0.88
N ILE A 7 1.79 -3.98 1.81
CA ILE A 7 1.35 -2.59 1.98
C ILE A 7 2.57 -1.66 1.93
N GLU A 8 2.43 -0.48 1.33
CA GLU A 8 3.48 0.54 1.35
C GLU A 8 2.92 1.96 1.37
N HIS A 9 3.79 2.89 1.73
CA HIS A 9 3.59 4.33 1.60
C HIS A 9 4.42 4.85 0.42
N PRO A 10 3.87 4.98 -0.80
CA PRO A 10 4.66 5.16 -2.01
C PRO A 10 5.56 6.40 -1.98
N GLY A 11 5.06 7.53 -1.49
CA GLY A 11 5.84 8.78 -1.40
C GLY A 11 7.05 8.73 -0.46
N ARG A 12 7.10 7.74 0.45
CA ARG A 12 8.23 7.50 1.37
C ARG A 12 9.08 6.30 0.95
N MET A 13 8.64 5.55 -0.07
CA MET A 13 9.22 4.28 -0.46
C MET A 13 9.46 4.26 -1.98
N THR A 14 8.68 3.48 -2.73
CA THR A 14 8.91 3.21 -4.16
C THR A 14 8.88 4.44 -5.05
N HIS A 15 8.20 5.51 -4.64
CA HIS A 15 8.07 6.76 -5.39
C HIS A 15 8.79 7.94 -4.70
N ALA A 16 9.66 7.67 -3.72
CA ALA A 16 10.39 8.71 -3.00
C ALA A 16 11.23 9.63 -3.93
N SER A 17 11.71 9.11 -5.06
CA SER A 17 12.48 9.88 -6.05
C SER A 17 11.66 10.93 -6.81
N ALA A 18 10.32 10.88 -6.76
CA ALA A 18 9.43 11.82 -7.45
C ALA A 18 9.06 13.05 -6.58
N ALA A 19 9.55 13.14 -5.33
CA ALA A 19 9.26 14.25 -4.43
C ALA A 19 9.66 15.61 -5.04
N GLY A 20 8.77 16.60 -4.94
CA GLY A 20 8.94 17.94 -5.51
C GLY A 20 8.75 18.04 -7.03
N THR A 21 8.33 16.96 -7.69
CA THR A 21 8.06 16.95 -9.14
C THR A 21 6.55 16.97 -9.42
N PRO A 22 6.12 17.26 -10.65
CA PRO A 22 4.70 17.13 -11.03
C PRO A 22 4.14 15.70 -10.92
N LEU A 23 5.01 14.69 -10.75
CA LEU A 23 4.63 13.28 -10.57
C LEU A 23 4.63 12.86 -9.09
N GLU A 24 4.83 13.79 -8.16
CA GLU A 24 4.75 13.52 -6.74
C GLU A 24 3.38 12.95 -6.36
N VAL A 25 3.39 11.87 -5.60
CA VAL A 25 2.18 11.19 -5.14
C VAL A 25 1.65 11.84 -3.86
N PRO A 26 0.33 11.81 -3.59
CA PRO A 26 -0.24 12.34 -2.36
C PRO A 26 0.39 11.72 -1.10
N ALA A 27 0.58 12.55 -0.06
CA ALA A 27 1.21 12.13 1.19
C ALA A 27 0.35 11.18 2.02
N ASP A 28 -0.95 11.10 1.76
CA ASP A 28 -1.92 10.20 2.39
C ASP A 28 -2.20 8.94 1.57
N LEU A 29 -1.50 8.76 0.44
CA LEU A 29 -1.67 7.59 -0.40
C LEU A 29 -1.05 6.35 0.26
N ILE A 30 -1.88 5.33 0.48
CA ILE A 30 -1.47 3.97 0.84
C ILE A 30 -1.69 3.06 -0.37
N ARG A 31 -0.71 2.24 -0.71
CA ARG A 31 -0.83 1.25 -1.79
C ARG A 31 -0.86 -0.16 -1.22
N LEU A 32 -1.90 -0.91 -1.59
CA LEU A 32 -2.05 -2.32 -1.28
C LEU A 32 -1.76 -3.16 -2.52
N SER A 33 -0.89 -4.16 -2.38
CA SER A 33 -0.78 -5.28 -3.31
C SER A 33 -1.46 -6.47 -2.65
N VAL A 34 -2.72 -6.71 -3.00
CA VAL A 34 -3.54 -7.79 -2.45
C VAL A 34 -2.99 -9.15 -2.92
N GLY A 35 -2.67 -10.02 -1.96
CA GLY A 35 -2.23 -11.39 -2.19
C GLY A 35 -3.41 -12.34 -2.44
N ILE A 36 -3.20 -13.63 -2.21
CA ILE A 36 -4.20 -14.68 -2.40
C ILE A 36 -4.58 -15.41 -1.10
N GLU A 37 -4.40 -14.75 0.05
CA GLU A 37 -4.84 -15.24 1.35
C GLU A 37 -6.39 -15.34 1.44
N SER A 38 -6.88 -15.89 2.55
CA SER A 38 -8.31 -15.88 2.87
C SER A 38 -8.84 -14.45 2.86
N ILE A 39 -9.91 -14.21 2.09
CA ILE A 39 -10.53 -12.90 2.00
C ILE A 39 -11.04 -12.41 3.36
N ALA A 40 -11.51 -13.31 4.23
CA ALA A 40 -12.00 -12.94 5.55
C ALA A 40 -10.87 -12.38 6.42
N ASP A 41 -9.71 -13.05 6.39
CA ASP A 41 -8.53 -12.66 7.16
C ASP A 41 -7.99 -11.30 6.67
N LEU A 42 -7.98 -11.06 5.36
CA LEU A 42 -7.56 -9.78 4.78
C LEU A 42 -8.49 -8.62 5.17
N ILE A 43 -9.81 -8.86 5.24
CA ILE A 43 -10.76 -7.85 5.68
C ILE A 43 -10.59 -7.58 7.18
N GLU A 44 -10.48 -8.63 8.00
CA GLU A 44 -10.30 -8.50 9.45
C GLU A 44 -9.02 -7.74 9.79
N ASP A 45 -7.92 -7.99 9.09
CA ASP A 45 -6.65 -7.28 9.29
C ASP A 45 -6.79 -5.77 8.98
N LEU A 46 -7.48 -5.43 7.89
CA LEU A 46 -7.74 -4.03 7.53
C LEU A 46 -8.72 -3.34 8.49
N GLU A 47 -9.76 -4.04 8.95
CA GLU A 47 -10.71 -3.52 9.93
C GLU A 47 -10.05 -3.28 11.30
N GLN A 48 -9.13 -4.15 11.71
CA GLN A 48 -8.37 -4.00 12.95
C GLN A 48 -7.36 -2.84 12.88
N ALA A 49 -6.81 -2.55 11.70
CA ALA A 49 -5.81 -1.52 11.49
C ALA A 49 -6.37 -0.08 11.42
N LEU A 50 -7.68 0.10 11.23
CA LEU A 50 -8.37 1.39 11.07
C LEU A 50 -9.11 1.84 12.34
#